data_AF-A0A550GRQ5-F1
#
_entry.id   AF-A0A550GRQ5-F1
#
_cell.length_a   1.000
_cell.length_b   1.000
_cell.length_c   1.000
_cell.angle_alpha   90.00
_cell.angle_beta   90.00
_cell.angle_gamma   90.00
#
_symmetry.space_group_name_H-M   'P 1'
#
loop_
_entity.id
_entity.type
_entity.pdbx_description
1 polymer ?
#
loop_
_entity_poly.entity_id
_entity_poly.type
_entity_poly.pdbx_seq_one_letter_code
_entity_poly.pdbx_strand_id
1 'polypeptide(L)'
;MHRANLVAITEVKSVPPDILPFVHFRADVEGRELEPDEKVAILVIDTTTSYIPVFLKTPGSMAELESSLKAQDAELTSEARAALARYLK
;
A
#
# COMPACT_ATOMS: atom_id res chain seq x y z
N MET A 1 8.18 -15.95 4.95
CA MET A 1 7.99 -14.50 5.16
C MET A 1 8.68 -13.69 4.08
N HIS A 2 7.88 -13.18 3.16
CA HIS A 2 8.30 -12.26 2.12
C HIS A 2 8.45 -10.84 2.68
N ARG A 3 9.22 -10.00 1.99
CA ARG A 3 9.44 -8.60 2.39
C ARG A 3 8.64 -7.66 1.52
N ALA A 4 7.92 -6.73 2.13
CA ALA A 4 7.17 -5.67 1.47
C ALA A 4 8.00 -4.39 1.49
N ASN A 5 8.49 -3.99 0.31
CA ASN A 5 9.25 -2.75 0.12
C ASN A 5 8.34 -1.63 -0.36
N LEU A 6 8.59 -0.41 0.12
CA LEU A 6 7.92 0.78 -0.38
C LEU A 6 8.55 1.21 -1.71
N VAL A 7 7.74 1.20 -2.77
CA VAL A 7 8.14 1.67 -4.10
C VAL A 7 7.93 3.17 -4.23
N ALA A 8 6.74 3.65 -3.85
CA ALA A 8 6.38 5.06 -3.97
C ALA A 8 5.25 5.43 -3.01
N ILE A 9 5.17 6.72 -2.68
CA ILE A 9 3.97 7.35 -2.11
C ILE A 9 3.57 8.44 -3.09
N THR A 10 2.39 8.31 -3.70
CA THR A 10 1.94 9.19 -4.78
C THR A 10 0.44 9.42 -4.71
N GLU A 11 -0.07 10.35 -5.50
CA GLU A 11 -1.52 10.53 -5.69
C GLU A 11 -2.06 9.48 -6.66
N VAL A 12 -3.32 9.04 -6.50
CA VAL A 12 -3.97 8.03 -7.36
C VAL A 12 -3.85 8.38 -8.84
N LYS A 13 -4.05 9.66 -9.21
CA LYS A 13 -3.93 10.15 -10.59
C LYS A 13 -2.52 10.02 -11.19
N SER A 14 -1.52 9.90 -10.33
CA SER A 14 -0.10 9.83 -10.68
C SER A 14 0.44 8.40 -10.59
N VAL A 15 -0.42 7.41 -10.33
CA VAL A 15 -0.04 5.99 -10.32
C VAL A 15 0.22 5.53 -11.76
N PRO A 16 1.34 4.83 -12.02
CA PRO A 16 1.62 4.25 -13.34
C PRO A 16 0.48 3.35 -13.86
N PRO A 17 0.18 3.36 -15.18
CA PRO A 17 -0.95 2.59 -15.74
C PRO A 17 -0.87 1.08 -15.52
N ASP A 18 0.32 0.52 -15.35
CA ASP A 18 0.57 -0.89 -15.05
C ASP A 18 0.28 -1.25 -13.58
N ILE A 19 0.36 -0.29 -12.67
CA ILE A 19 0.07 -0.47 -11.23
C ILE A 19 -1.37 -0.04 -10.89
N LEU A 20 -1.95 0.87 -11.65
CA LEU A 20 -3.29 1.41 -11.43
C LEU A 20 -4.39 0.34 -11.26
N PRO A 21 -4.39 -0.79 -12.00
CA PRO A 21 -5.36 -1.88 -11.79
C PRO A 21 -5.33 -2.47 -10.37
N PHE A 22 -4.16 -2.54 -9.73
CA PHE A 22 -4.04 -3.01 -8.35
C PHE A 22 -4.70 -2.04 -7.37
N VAL A 23 -4.56 -0.74 -7.62
CA VAL A 23 -5.19 0.32 -6.82
C VAL A 23 -6.72 0.24 -6.93
N HIS A 24 -7.25 0.10 -8.14
CA HIS A 24 -8.68 -0.12 -8.35
C HIS A 24 -9.19 -1.38 -7.66
N PHE A 25 -8.52 -2.52 -7.89
CA PHE A 25 -8.89 -3.77 -7.25
C PHE A 25 -8.91 -3.66 -5.72
N ARG A 26 -7.91 -2.98 -5.14
CA ARG A 26 -7.86 -2.78 -3.68
C ARG A 26 -9.01 -1.89 -3.19
N ALA A 27 -9.36 -0.85 -3.92
CA ALA A 27 -10.50 0.01 -3.59
C ALA A 27 -11.83 -0.75 -3.65
N ASP A 28 -12.01 -1.60 -4.68
CA ASP A 28 -13.21 -2.44 -4.81
C ASP A 28 -13.33 -3.43 -3.64
N VAL A 29 -12.22 -4.06 -3.24
CA VAL A 29 -12.16 -4.97 -2.08
C VAL A 29 -12.50 -4.25 -0.77
N GLU A 30 -12.05 -2.99 -0.61
CA GLU A 30 -12.35 -2.16 0.55
C GLU A 30 -13.73 -1.47 0.49
N GLY A 31 -14.47 -1.62 -0.62
CA GLY A 31 -15.79 -1.01 -0.81
C GLY A 31 -15.75 0.52 -0.79
N ARG A 32 -14.67 1.12 -1.28
CA ARG A 32 -14.41 2.56 -1.22
C ARG A 32 -14.31 3.18 -2.60
N GLU A 33 -14.71 4.44 -2.70
CA GLU A 33 -14.47 5.25 -3.89
C GLU A 33 -13.03 5.79 -3.90
N LEU A 34 -12.47 5.92 -5.10
CA LEU A 34 -11.14 6.49 -5.31
C LEU A 34 -11.23 7.97 -5.64
N GLU A 35 -10.43 8.77 -4.94
CA GLU A 35 -10.24 10.17 -5.30
C GLU A 35 -8.91 10.35 -6.05
N PRO A 36 -8.88 11.09 -7.17
CA PRO A 36 -7.66 11.29 -7.97
C PRO A 36 -6.48 11.88 -7.17
N ASP A 37 -6.78 12.76 -6.22
CA ASP A 37 -5.78 13.47 -5.40
C ASP A 37 -5.46 12.73 -4.09
N GLU A 38 -6.04 11.56 -3.87
CA GLU A 38 -5.76 10.76 -2.68
C GLU A 38 -4.34 10.19 -2.72
N LYS A 39 -3.63 10.26 -1.59
CA LYS A 39 -2.32 9.61 -1.43
C LYS A 39 -2.47 8.10 -1.23
N VAL A 40 -1.72 7.35 -2.03
CA VAL A 40 -1.56 5.91 -1.95
C VAL A 40 -0.06 5.58 -1.85
N ALA A 41 0.28 4.72 -0.90
CA ALA A 41 1.57 4.07 -0.84
C ALA A 41 1.52 2.77 -1.63
N ILE A 42 2.54 2.51 -2.44
CA ILE A 42 2.65 1.30 -3.25
C ILE A 42 3.75 0.44 -2.64
N LEU A 43 3.37 -0.69 -2.09
CA LEU A 43 4.30 -1.71 -1.64
C LEU A 43 4.50 -2.75 -2.75
N VAL A 44 5.69 -3.34 -2.82
CA VAL A 44 5.96 -4.52 -3.65
C VAL A 44 6.46 -5.64 -2.76
N ILE A 45 5.95 -6.84 -2.96
CA ILE A 45 6.51 -8.03 -2.33
C ILE A 45 7.77 -8.44 -3.07
N ASP A 46 8.91 -8.44 -2.38
CA ASP A 46 10.21 -8.83 -2.91
C ASP A 46 10.14 -10.15 -3.66
N THR A 47 10.91 -10.22 -4.76
CA THR A 47 10.98 -11.34 -5.70
C THR A 47 9.69 -11.67 -6.45
N THR A 48 8.66 -10.82 -6.33
CA THR A 48 7.38 -10.96 -7.03
C THR A 48 7.02 -9.70 -7.82
N THR A 49 5.92 -9.78 -8.57
CA THR A 49 5.26 -8.62 -9.19
C THR A 49 3.94 -8.27 -8.47
N SER A 50 3.81 -8.65 -7.20
CA SER A 50 2.63 -8.35 -6.39
C SER A 50 2.77 -6.98 -5.76
N TYR A 51 2.02 -6.02 -6.31
CA TYR A 51 1.87 -4.70 -5.72
C TYR A 51 0.72 -4.68 -4.71
N ILE A 52 0.96 -4.06 -3.56
CA ILE A 52 -0.02 -3.88 -2.49
C ILE A 52 -0.20 -2.38 -2.27
N PRO A 53 -1.29 -1.80 -2.80
CA PRO A 53 -1.66 -0.42 -2.53
C PRO A 53 -2.13 -0.25 -1.08
N VAL A 54 -1.72 0.83 -0.45
CA VAL A 54 -2.13 1.24 0.90
C VAL A 54 -2.61 2.68 0.83
N PHE A 55 -3.91 2.88 0.98
CA PHE A 55 -4.51 4.21 0.98
C PHE A 55 -4.20 4.95 2.28
N LEU A 56 -3.74 6.20 2.17
CA LEU A 56 -3.27 6.98 3.32
C LEU A 56 -4.29 8.00 3.83
N LYS A 57 -5.38 8.28 3.09
CA LYS A 57 -6.43 9.23 3.50
C LYS A 57 -7.36 8.65 4.56
N THR A 58 -7.68 7.36 4.45
CA THR A 58 -8.49 6.64 5.44
C THR A 58 -7.53 6.07 6.48
N PRO A 59 -7.51 6.57 7.72
CA PRO A 59 -6.47 6.24 8.67
C PRO A 59 -6.58 4.78 9.11
N GLY A 60 -5.79 3.91 8.49
CA GLY A 60 -5.39 2.64 9.06
C GLY A 60 -4.25 2.86 10.05
N SER A 61 -4.18 2.03 11.09
CA SER A 61 -2.99 2.02 11.96
C SER A 61 -1.84 1.26 11.30
N MET A 62 -0.60 1.59 11.68
CA MET A 62 0.56 0.77 11.29
C MET A 62 0.32 -0.72 11.63
N ALA A 63 -0.32 -0.99 12.77
CA ALA A 63 -0.62 -2.33 13.24
C ALA A 63 -1.60 -3.09 12.32
N GLU A 64 -2.62 -2.41 11.78
CA GLU A 64 -3.57 -3.01 10.83
C GLU A 64 -2.89 -3.38 9.51
N LEU A 65 -2.03 -2.50 9.00
CA LEU A 65 -1.22 -2.78 7.81
C LEU A 65 -0.31 -3.99 8.04
N GLU A 66 0.43 -4.01 9.15
CA GLU A 66 1.31 -5.12 9.50
C GLU A 66 0.55 -6.44 9.70
N SER A 67 -0.64 -6.39 10.29
CA SER A 67 -1.54 -7.54 10.43
C SER A 67 -2.01 -8.06 9.06
N SER A 68 -2.41 -7.16 8.15
CA SER A 68 -2.84 -7.51 6.80
C SER A 68 -1.72 -8.13 5.97
N LEU A 69 -0.49 -7.63 6.10
CA LEU A 69 0.69 -8.20 5.45
C LEU A 69 1.04 -9.56 6.05
N LYS A 70 0.97 -9.71 7.38
CA LYS A 70 1.26 -10.97 8.06
C LYS A 70 0.28 -12.08 7.67
N ALA A 71 -1.00 -11.75 7.44
CA ALA A 71 -1.99 -12.69 6.91
C ALA A 71 -1.63 -13.23 5.51
N GLN A 72 -0.75 -12.54 4.78
CA GLN A 72 -0.25 -12.90 3.45
C GLN A 72 1.20 -13.41 3.48
N ASP A 73 1.71 -13.82 4.65
CA ASP A 73 3.12 -14.21 4.89
C ASP A 73 4.14 -13.13 4.44
N ALA A 74 3.79 -11.84 4.63
CA ALA A 74 4.63 -10.70 4.32
C ALA A 74 4.89 -9.79 5.54
N GLU A 75 6.02 -9.10 5.54
CA GLU A 75 6.37 -8.06 6.54
C GLU A 75 6.93 -6.81 5.87
N LEU A 76 6.68 -5.63 6.45
CA LEU A 76 7.32 -4.40 6.02
C LEU A 76 8.82 -4.45 6.27
N THR A 77 9.61 -3.92 5.33
CA THR A 77 11.00 -3.59 5.61
C THR A 77 11.10 -2.42 6.59
N SER A 78 12.24 -2.30 7.28
CA SER A 78 12.46 -1.23 8.27
C SER A 78 12.35 0.16 7.62
N GLU A 79 12.83 0.29 6.39
CA GLU A 79 12.77 1.49 5.57
C GLU A 79 11.32 1.82 5.19
N ALA A 80 10.55 0.84 4.71
CA ALA A 80 9.15 1.02 4.37
C ALA A 80 8.31 1.42 5.60
N ARG A 81 8.53 0.75 6.74
CA ARG A 81 7.89 1.08 8.02
C ARG A 81 8.20 2.50 8.46
N ALA A 82 9.47 2.93 8.42
CA ALA A 82 9.87 4.27 8.80
C ALA A 82 9.28 5.36 7.89
N ALA A 83 9.17 5.09 6.58
CA ALA A 83 8.54 6.01 5.64
C ALA A 83 7.03 6.15 5.87
N LEU A 84 6.35 5.02 6.12
CA LEU A 84 4.90 4.98 6.35
C LEU A 84 4.49 5.53 7.73
N ALA A 85 5.37 5.46 8.74
CA ALA A 85 5.12 6.01 10.07
C ALA A 85 4.86 7.53 10.09
N ARG A 86 5.17 8.24 8.99
CA ARG A 86 4.85 9.66 8.82
C ARG A 86 3.39 9.91 8.41
N TYR A 87 2.70 8.86 7.97
CA TYR A 87 1.35 8.91 7.40
C TYR A 87 0.34 8.09 8.21
N LEU A 88 0.80 6.99 8.81
CA LEU A 88 0.00 6.08 9.63
C LEU A 88 0.26 6.35 11.11
N LYS A 89 -0.80 6.24 11.93
CA LYS A 89 -0.72 6.39 13.39
C LYS A 89 -0.30 5.09 14.08
#